data_AF-A0A2H6HH53-F1
#
_entry.id   AF-A0A2H6HH53-F1
#
_cell.length_a   1.000
_cell.length_b   1.000
_cell.length_c   1.000
_cell.angle_alpha   90.00
_cell.angle_beta   90.00
_cell.angle_gamma   90.00
#
_symmetry.space_group_name_H-M   'P 1'
#
loop_
_entity.id
_entity.type
_entity.pdbx_description
1 polymer ?
#
loop_
_entity_poly.entity_id
_entity_poly.type
_entity_poly.pdbx_seq_one_letter_code
_entity_poly.pdbx_strand_id
1 'polypeptide(L)'
;MAVPLFNIGGLASGLDTTAIIAQLMDLERLPIQQLEFRKAGFEQKDLAWQGLTTRFSAIRTSLNKLDSTADIDKFAKVATSNETAVGVTVSGSAPPGTVSFTVDQLASNQQLASNTTFTDPTDLVGAGDFTISVGGVDSTVTADATTTVANLASMINGLDAGVTASVIKVTDGAYKLLLSADDTGAASAFTTNTAIASLGTMDTLQIGQDALVTFGSGAGALQLSRSSNTVTDLLAGVSIELKATTTSAVSVSTSRDIDAAKEAITTLMTDINATLTEIADLTRYSPDSDSAGPLVGDSTARGLALTLRSAISGSVNTASVDYPIASSVGISLGRDGIFVIDDTKLSDALADDFDAVVGLLVQSGSSTDLRASFSSAASATVEGAYDIVITQAATRAGVTGSTYVAPGADETFNITVGANVASVTITGGSTAADAASAISAALSSAGITGYSVSVTDPGTGDALKIQSVGYGAGHSVTIAANSFGLAGTFSGTDVQGTIGGQAASGLGQILTGSAGDPVGLGVLVSATAADVSGAGGSLSLGTLTYQAGVFGAVDSVVEAAEGSGGSLSRARDRWQSQIDLIDDRIFRLEDRLDYKEALLIKQYTALEVAMSSLSGLNQYLVGALAGLPSFASTRGG
;
A
#
# COMPACT_ATOMS: atom_id res chain seq x y z
N MET A 1 -17.68 -46.34 20.49
CA MET A 1 -17.18 -47.73 20.52
C MET A 1 -18.25 -48.63 21.09
N ALA A 2 -19.03 -49.28 20.22
CA ALA A 2 -19.94 -50.34 20.60
C ALA A 2 -19.21 -51.68 20.39
N VAL A 3 -19.35 -52.58 21.36
CA VAL A 3 -18.69 -53.89 21.43
C VAL A 3 -19.03 -54.72 20.17
N PRO A 4 -18.06 -55.40 19.52
CA PRO A 4 -18.39 -56.27 18.41
C PRO A 4 -19.12 -57.49 18.99
N LEU A 5 -20.40 -57.65 18.67
CA LEU A 5 -21.03 -58.96 18.78
C LEU A 5 -20.34 -59.86 17.76
N PHE A 6 -19.49 -60.77 18.23
CA PHE A 6 -19.01 -61.91 17.44
C PHE A 6 -20.23 -62.78 17.08
N ASN A 7 -20.89 -62.44 15.97
CA ASN A 7 -21.93 -63.27 15.39
C ASN A 7 -21.21 -64.30 14.49
N ILE A 8 -21.10 -65.54 14.97
CA ILE A 8 -20.57 -66.65 14.16
C ILE A 8 -21.66 -67.00 13.15
N GLY A 9 -21.67 -66.30 12.01
CA GLY A 9 -22.58 -66.56 10.91
C GLY A 9 -22.39 -67.96 10.32
N GLY A 10 -23.48 -68.56 9.86
CA GLY A 10 -23.42 -69.80 9.07
C GLY A 10 -23.42 -71.14 9.82
N LEU A 11 -23.50 -71.18 11.16
CA LEU A 11 -23.51 -72.44 11.91
C LEU A 11 -24.73 -73.36 11.63
N ALA A 12 -25.87 -72.79 11.24
CA ALA A 12 -27.11 -73.55 10.99
C ALA A 12 -27.45 -73.78 9.50
N SER A 13 -26.97 -72.94 8.59
CA SER A 13 -27.27 -73.03 7.14
C SER A 13 -26.06 -73.34 6.26
N GLY A 14 -24.83 -73.19 6.76
CA GLY A 14 -23.60 -73.32 5.99
C GLY A 14 -23.29 -72.13 5.06
N LEU A 15 -24.05 -71.04 5.12
CA LEU A 15 -23.84 -69.83 4.32
C LEU A 15 -23.14 -68.73 5.12
N ASP A 16 -22.13 -68.09 4.51
CA ASP A 16 -21.48 -66.90 5.08
C ASP A 16 -22.35 -65.66 4.86
N THR A 17 -23.30 -65.46 5.77
CA THR A 17 -24.27 -64.37 5.74
C THR A 17 -23.62 -62.99 5.84
N THR A 18 -22.50 -62.87 6.55
CA THR A 18 -21.70 -61.64 6.64
C THR A 18 -21.09 -61.29 5.29
N ALA A 19 -20.48 -62.25 4.59
CA ALA A 19 -19.94 -62.03 3.25
C ALA A 19 -21.02 -61.69 2.22
N ILE A 20 -22.21 -62.31 2.30
CA ILE A 20 -23.33 -62.00 1.40
C ILE A 20 -23.85 -60.58 1.63
N ILE A 21 -24.02 -60.16 2.89
CA ILE A 21 -24.44 -58.79 3.22
C ILE A 21 -23.38 -57.80 2.70
N ALA A 22 -22.10 -58.04 2.96
CA ALA A 22 -21.02 -57.18 2.46
C ALA A 22 -21.06 -57.02 0.92
N GLN A 23 -21.20 -58.13 0.18
CA GLN A 23 -21.30 -58.10 -1.29
C GLN A 23 -22.55 -57.35 -1.79
N LEU A 24 -23.68 -57.49 -1.11
CA LEU A 24 -24.90 -56.74 -1.43
C LEU A 24 -24.70 -55.25 -1.16
N MET A 25 -24.06 -54.90 -0.05
CA MET A 25 -23.75 -53.52 0.32
C MET A 25 -22.77 -52.87 -0.67
N ASP A 26 -21.76 -53.60 -1.14
CA ASP A 26 -20.82 -53.13 -2.17
C ASP A 26 -21.52 -52.82 -3.50
N LEU A 27 -22.46 -53.66 -3.92
CA LEU A 27 -23.27 -53.41 -5.11
C LEU A 27 -24.17 -52.17 -4.94
N GLU A 28 -24.74 -52.00 -3.75
CA GLU A 28 -25.58 -50.84 -3.42
C GLU A 28 -24.78 -49.54 -3.25
N ARG A 29 -23.46 -49.61 -3.05
CA ARG A 29 -22.54 -48.46 -3.03
C ARG A 29 -22.12 -47.97 -4.41
N LEU A 30 -22.35 -48.73 -5.49
CA LEU A 30 -21.97 -48.32 -6.86
C LEU A 30 -22.49 -46.92 -7.26
N PRO A 31 -23.74 -46.51 -6.94
CA PRO A 31 -24.21 -45.15 -7.24
C PRO A 31 -23.47 -44.06 -6.47
N ILE A 32 -23.02 -44.34 -5.24
CA ILE A 32 -22.20 -43.42 -4.45
C ILE A 32 -20.83 -43.25 -5.12
N GLN A 33 -20.17 -44.35 -5.48
CA GLN A 33 -18.88 -44.30 -6.18
C GLN A 33 -18.94 -43.52 -7.50
N GLN A 34 -20.04 -43.65 -8.25
CA GLN A 34 -20.27 -42.84 -9.46
C GLN A 34 -20.43 -41.35 -9.15
N LEU A 35 -21.09 -41.00 -8.05
CA LEU A 35 -21.23 -39.62 -7.61
C LEU A 35 -19.90 -39.06 -7.10
N GLU A 36 -19.12 -39.83 -6.34
CA GLU A 36 -17.76 -39.46 -5.91
C GLU A 36 -16.85 -39.21 -7.10
N PHE A 37 -16.87 -40.07 -8.12
CA PHE A 37 -16.11 -39.86 -9.35
C PHE A 37 -16.51 -38.57 -10.06
N ARG A 38 -17.81 -38.27 -10.11
CA ARG A 38 -18.31 -37.00 -10.67
C ARG A 38 -17.91 -35.79 -9.83
N LYS A 39 -17.96 -35.91 -8.50
CA LYS A 39 -17.53 -34.88 -7.56
C LYS A 39 -16.06 -34.53 -7.78
N ALA A 40 -15.18 -35.53 -7.82
CA ALA A 40 -13.76 -35.34 -8.11
C ALA A 40 -13.54 -34.57 -9.43
N GLY A 41 -14.35 -34.86 -10.46
CA GLY A 41 -14.32 -34.10 -11.72
C GLY A 41 -14.73 -32.63 -11.58
N PHE A 42 -15.67 -32.29 -10.70
CA PHE A 42 -16.04 -30.90 -10.41
C PHE A 42 -15.03 -30.20 -9.51
N GLU A 43 -14.44 -30.89 -8.54
CA GLU A 43 -13.34 -30.37 -7.72
C GLU A 43 -12.13 -29.99 -8.58
N GLN A 44 -11.78 -30.80 -9.58
CA GLN A 44 -10.71 -30.46 -10.53
C GLN A 44 -11.02 -29.20 -11.37
N LYS A 45 -12.29 -28.97 -11.69
CA LYS A 45 -12.72 -27.73 -12.37
C LYS A 45 -12.64 -26.53 -11.45
N ASP A 46 -13.09 -26.68 -10.20
CA ASP A 46 -13.00 -25.65 -9.18
C ASP A 46 -11.54 -25.23 -8.94
N LEU A 47 -10.66 -26.21 -8.76
CA LEU A 47 -9.21 -26.00 -8.63
C LEU A 47 -8.60 -25.30 -9.85
N ALA A 48 -9.01 -25.66 -11.06
CA ALA A 48 -8.57 -24.98 -12.28
C ALA A 48 -9.00 -23.49 -12.29
N TRP A 49 -10.23 -23.18 -11.89
CA TRP A 49 -10.71 -21.81 -11.77
C TRP A 49 -10.02 -21.03 -10.63
N GLN A 50 -9.66 -21.72 -9.55
CA GLN A 50 -8.84 -21.16 -8.48
C GLN A 50 -7.42 -20.80 -8.98
N GLY A 51 -6.79 -21.68 -9.77
CA GLY A 51 -5.50 -21.40 -10.44
C GLY A 51 -5.57 -20.15 -11.31
N LEU A 52 -6.59 -20.05 -12.17
CA LEU A 52 -6.82 -18.86 -12.99
C LEU A 52 -7.04 -17.60 -12.16
N THR A 53 -7.72 -17.68 -11.01
CA THR A 53 -7.89 -16.51 -10.13
C THR A 53 -6.56 -16.04 -9.57
N THR A 54 -5.67 -16.96 -9.18
CA THR A 54 -4.31 -16.61 -8.73
C THR A 54 -3.52 -15.92 -9.85
N ARG A 55 -3.66 -16.39 -11.10
CA ARG A 55 -3.01 -15.79 -12.27
C ARG A 55 -3.50 -14.37 -12.57
N PHE A 56 -4.81 -14.13 -12.55
CA PHE A 56 -5.38 -12.80 -12.73
C PHE A 56 -4.92 -11.84 -11.62
N SER A 57 -4.80 -12.32 -10.38
CA SER A 57 -4.31 -11.48 -9.28
C SER A 57 -2.82 -11.15 -9.42
N ALA A 58 -2.03 -12.01 -10.05
CA ALA A 58 -0.64 -11.72 -10.41
C ALA A 58 -0.59 -10.60 -11.46
N ILE A 59 -1.41 -10.68 -12.52
CA ILE A 59 -1.53 -9.60 -13.52
C ILE A 59 -1.90 -8.28 -12.84
N ARG A 60 -2.92 -8.25 -11.97
CA ARG A 60 -3.32 -7.04 -11.23
C ARG A 60 -2.17 -6.46 -10.40
N THR A 61 -1.40 -7.32 -9.75
CA THR A 61 -0.24 -6.88 -8.94
C THR A 61 0.83 -6.22 -9.81
N SER A 62 1.07 -6.76 -11.00
CA SER A 62 1.99 -6.20 -11.99
C SER A 62 1.45 -4.91 -12.62
N LEU A 63 0.14 -4.83 -12.90
CA LEU A 63 -0.55 -3.63 -13.41
C LEU A 63 -0.50 -2.47 -12.42
N ASN A 64 -0.66 -2.70 -11.12
CA ASN A 64 -0.61 -1.63 -10.11
C ASN A 64 0.73 -0.85 -10.09
N LYS A 65 1.79 -1.39 -10.72
CA LYS A 65 3.08 -0.70 -10.88
C LYS A 65 3.19 0.11 -12.18
N LEU A 66 2.21 -0.04 -13.07
CA LEU A 66 2.20 0.42 -14.46
C LEU A 66 0.85 1.00 -14.88
N ASP A 67 -0.05 1.32 -13.95
CA ASP A 67 -1.43 1.72 -14.27
C ASP A 67 -1.50 3.18 -14.76
N SER A 68 -0.63 4.03 -14.22
CA SER A 68 -0.61 5.46 -14.53
C SER A 68 0.77 5.96 -14.96
N THR A 69 0.78 7.12 -15.63
CA THR A 69 2.03 7.85 -15.92
C THR A 69 2.83 8.11 -14.64
N ALA A 70 2.16 8.42 -13.53
CA ALA A 70 2.78 8.67 -12.24
C ALA A 70 3.45 7.43 -11.63
N ASP A 71 2.97 6.22 -11.93
CA ASP A 71 3.62 4.98 -11.51
C ASP A 71 4.88 4.71 -12.32
N ILE A 72 4.81 4.94 -13.63
CA ILE A 72 5.97 4.79 -14.50
C ILE A 72 7.04 5.87 -14.22
N ASP A 73 6.63 7.09 -13.88
CA ASP A 73 7.55 8.17 -13.52
C ASP A 73 8.33 7.91 -12.21
N LYS A 74 7.95 6.88 -11.44
CA LYS A 74 8.74 6.39 -10.29
C LYS A 74 9.97 5.59 -10.73
N PHE A 75 10.02 5.10 -11.97
CA PHE A 75 11.22 4.50 -12.54
C PHE A 75 12.22 5.61 -12.88
N ALA A 76 12.87 6.11 -11.84
CA ALA A 76 13.91 7.10 -11.92
C ALA A 76 15.17 6.57 -11.22
N LYS A 77 16.32 6.88 -11.81
CA LYS A 77 17.63 6.61 -11.23
C LYS A 77 18.32 7.92 -10.91
N VAL A 78 19.05 7.91 -9.80
CA VAL A 78 19.89 9.03 -9.37
C VAL A 78 21.34 8.57 -9.35
N ALA A 79 22.24 9.44 -9.80
CA ALA A 79 23.67 9.22 -9.76
C ALA A 79 24.35 10.46 -9.18
N THR A 80 25.47 10.24 -8.48
CA THR A 80 26.35 11.28 -7.94
C THR A 80 27.74 11.11 -8.53
N SER A 81 28.42 12.22 -8.78
CA SER A 81 29.83 12.17 -9.21
C SER A 81 30.80 11.81 -8.07
N ASN A 82 30.32 11.79 -6.82
CA ASN A 82 31.16 11.44 -5.66
C ASN A 82 30.34 10.80 -4.52
N GLU A 83 30.23 9.47 -4.55
CA GLU A 83 29.48 8.67 -3.56
C GLU A 83 30.08 8.69 -2.15
N THR A 84 31.38 9.00 -2.03
CA THR A 84 32.04 9.04 -0.70
C THR A 84 31.70 10.30 0.07
N ALA A 85 31.43 11.40 -0.64
CA ALA A 85 31.05 12.68 -0.03
C ALA A 85 29.53 12.90 0.00
N VAL A 86 28.79 12.34 -0.96
CA VAL A 86 27.34 12.57 -1.10
C VAL A 86 26.64 11.25 -1.40
N GLY A 87 25.75 10.82 -0.53
CA GLY A 87 24.76 9.76 -0.79
C GLY A 87 23.53 10.33 -1.46
N VAL A 88 22.91 9.57 -2.36
CA VAL A 88 21.69 9.98 -3.06
C VAL A 88 20.72 8.81 -3.11
N THR A 89 19.44 9.11 -2.87
CA THR A 89 18.36 8.13 -2.95
C THR A 89 17.15 8.77 -3.62
N VAL A 90 16.45 8.02 -4.45
CA VAL A 90 15.18 8.45 -5.04
C VAL A 90 14.07 8.13 -4.04
N SER A 91 13.27 9.14 -3.68
CA SER A 91 12.17 9.02 -2.72
C SER A 91 10.78 8.97 -3.37
N GLY A 92 10.71 8.99 -4.70
CA GLY A 92 9.47 8.97 -5.47
C GLY A 92 9.69 9.19 -6.97
N SER A 93 8.88 10.03 -7.60
CA SER A 93 9.15 10.50 -8.96
C SER A 93 10.24 11.58 -8.93
N ALA A 94 11.30 11.39 -9.71
CA ALA A 94 12.39 12.35 -9.87
C ALA A 94 12.51 12.71 -11.35
N PRO A 95 11.98 13.89 -11.78
CA PRO A 95 12.09 14.34 -13.16
C PRO A 95 13.56 14.45 -13.60
N PRO A 96 13.90 14.12 -14.86
CA PRO A 96 15.27 14.21 -15.34
C PRO A 96 15.87 15.60 -15.16
N GLY A 97 17.05 15.67 -14.55
CA GLY A 97 17.71 16.93 -14.25
C GLY A 97 19.04 16.73 -13.56
N THR A 98 19.90 17.74 -13.62
CA THR A 98 21.21 17.74 -12.99
C THR A 98 21.38 18.97 -12.13
N VAL A 99 21.92 18.78 -10.94
CA VAL A 99 22.26 19.86 -10.02
C VAL A 99 23.70 19.68 -9.55
N SER A 100 24.45 20.78 -9.46
CA SER A 100 25.86 20.76 -9.04
C SER A 100 26.10 21.72 -7.90
N PHE A 101 26.78 21.25 -6.85
CA PHE A 101 27.06 22.03 -5.64
C PHE A 101 28.37 21.62 -4.98
N THR A 102 28.89 22.45 -4.08
CA THR A 102 29.96 22.09 -3.13
C THR A 102 29.40 21.94 -1.74
N VAL A 103 29.93 20.98 -0.97
CA VAL A 103 29.61 20.82 0.45
C VAL A 103 30.69 21.54 1.24
N ASP A 104 30.37 22.71 1.77
CA ASP A 104 31.34 23.55 2.47
C ASP A 104 31.46 23.12 3.93
N GLN A 105 30.35 22.67 4.53
CA GLN A 105 30.26 22.28 5.93
C GLN A 105 29.16 21.24 6.15
N LEU A 106 29.36 20.32 7.09
CA LEU A 106 28.33 19.39 7.56
C LEU A 106 27.59 19.95 8.78
N ALA A 107 26.32 19.59 8.90
CA ALA A 107 25.55 19.83 10.09
C ALA A 107 26.11 18.97 11.24
N SER A 108 26.19 19.53 12.43
CA SER A 108 26.51 18.78 13.65
C SER A 108 25.61 19.16 14.79
N ASN A 109 25.44 18.22 15.72
CA ASN A 109 24.76 18.46 16.98
C ASN A 109 25.75 19.04 18.00
N GLN A 110 25.22 19.84 18.93
CA GLN A 110 26.03 20.40 20.01
C GLN A 110 26.35 19.33 21.05
N GLN A 111 27.58 19.31 21.56
CA GLN A 111 28.00 18.44 22.66
C GLN A 111 28.69 19.25 23.74
N LEU A 112 28.24 19.07 24.99
CA LEU A 112 28.83 19.66 26.18
C LEU A 112 29.25 18.56 27.16
N ALA A 113 30.37 18.71 27.85
CA ALA A 113 30.78 17.80 28.91
C ALA A 113 31.09 18.52 30.21
N SER A 114 30.88 17.86 31.35
CA SER A 114 31.28 18.40 32.64
C SER A 114 32.77 18.69 32.66
N ASN A 115 33.15 19.86 33.17
CA ASN A 115 34.55 20.25 33.29
C ASN A 115 35.26 19.34 34.30
N THR A 116 34.58 19.02 35.40
CA THR A 116 35.06 18.11 36.44
C THR A 116 34.93 16.64 36.04
N THR A 117 35.69 15.79 36.73
CA THR A 117 35.67 14.33 36.58
C THR A 117 35.22 13.66 37.88
N PHE A 118 34.44 12.59 37.73
CA PHE A 118 34.02 11.68 38.79
C PHE A 118 34.85 10.40 38.77
N THR A 119 34.97 9.71 39.89
CA THR A 119 35.73 8.46 39.99
C THR A 119 34.90 7.23 39.65
N ASP A 120 33.58 7.31 39.82
CA ASP A 120 32.61 6.27 39.48
C ASP A 120 31.26 6.89 39.05
N PRO A 121 30.47 6.25 38.16
CA PRO A 121 29.12 6.75 37.79
C PRO A 121 28.14 6.84 38.98
N THR A 122 28.42 6.13 40.07
CA THR A 122 27.64 6.18 41.32
C THR A 122 28.08 7.29 42.27
N ASP A 123 29.11 8.08 41.92
CA ASP A 123 29.51 9.23 42.71
C ASP A 123 28.38 10.25 42.82
N LEU A 124 28.26 10.86 43.99
CA LEU A 124 27.21 11.83 44.29
C LEU A 124 27.54 13.18 43.65
N VAL A 125 26.58 13.75 42.92
CA VAL A 125 26.71 15.11 42.35
C VAL A 125 26.38 16.19 43.38
N GLY A 126 25.64 15.85 44.43
CA GLY A 126 25.17 16.81 45.44
C GLY A 126 23.90 17.55 45.01
N ALA A 127 23.31 18.28 45.95
CA ALA A 127 22.04 18.96 45.74
C ALA A 127 22.21 20.24 44.90
N GLY A 128 21.27 20.49 44.00
CA GLY A 128 21.24 21.70 43.18
C GLY A 128 20.41 21.51 41.91
N ASP A 129 20.04 22.63 41.29
CA ASP A 129 19.31 22.63 40.03
C ASP A 129 20.27 22.56 38.84
N PHE A 130 19.87 21.80 37.82
CA PHE A 130 20.52 21.72 36.51
C PHE A 130 19.48 22.09 35.45
N THR A 131 19.68 23.23 34.79
CA THR A 131 18.78 23.76 33.77
C THR A 131 19.41 23.67 32.39
N ILE A 132 18.63 23.19 31.42
CA ILE A 132 18.96 23.14 30.00
C ILE A 132 18.03 24.10 29.29
N SER A 133 18.59 25.00 28.47
CA SER A 133 17.80 25.92 27.66
C SER A 133 18.02 25.62 26.18
N VAL A 134 16.97 25.20 25.47
CA VAL A 134 16.97 24.93 24.03
C VAL A 134 15.96 25.87 23.36
N GLY A 135 16.38 26.66 22.37
CA GLY A 135 15.48 27.60 21.69
C GLY A 135 14.81 28.63 22.61
N GLY A 136 15.38 28.92 23.78
CA GLY A 136 14.83 29.82 24.79
C GLY A 136 13.81 29.18 25.74
N VAL A 137 13.60 27.86 25.67
CA VAL A 137 12.76 27.10 26.59
C VAL A 137 13.64 26.42 27.64
N ASP A 138 13.40 26.75 28.91
CA ASP A 138 14.14 26.21 30.05
C ASP A 138 13.50 24.94 30.61
N SER A 139 14.31 23.89 30.74
CA SER A 139 13.95 22.61 31.35
C SER A 139 14.91 22.30 32.50
N THR A 140 14.39 22.14 33.72
CA THR A 140 15.18 22.01 34.95
C THR A 140 15.00 20.66 35.62
N VAL A 141 16.12 20.02 35.99
CA VAL A 141 16.19 18.90 36.94
C VAL A 141 16.70 19.42 38.28
N THR A 142 16.06 19.02 39.37
CA THR A 142 16.58 19.26 40.73
C THR A 142 17.22 17.99 41.27
N ALA A 143 18.54 18.01 41.49
CA ALA A 143 19.28 16.94 42.16
C ALA A 143 19.22 17.11 43.68
N ASP A 144 19.18 16.00 44.41
CA ASP A 144 19.29 15.95 45.86
C ASP A 144 20.67 15.43 46.33
N ALA A 145 20.87 15.38 47.65
CA ALA A 145 22.14 14.93 48.24
C ALA A 145 22.48 13.45 47.95
N THR A 146 21.53 12.66 47.45
CA THR A 146 21.69 11.24 47.12
C THR A 146 21.78 10.97 45.62
N THR A 147 21.64 12.03 44.80
CA THR A 147 21.67 11.91 43.34
C THR A 147 23.08 11.58 42.87
N THR A 148 23.21 10.50 42.12
CA THR A 148 24.46 10.09 41.47
C THR A 148 24.59 10.72 40.08
N VAL A 149 25.79 10.71 39.50
CA VAL A 149 25.99 11.20 38.11
C VAL A 149 25.13 10.41 37.12
N ALA A 150 25.05 9.09 37.28
CA ALA A 150 24.21 8.23 36.43
C ALA A 150 22.71 8.53 36.59
N ASN A 151 22.26 8.80 37.82
CA ASN A 151 20.88 9.18 38.08
C ASN A 151 20.57 10.55 37.49
N LEU A 152 21.47 11.52 37.62
CA LEU A 152 21.31 12.84 37.01
C LEU A 152 21.19 12.74 35.48
N ALA A 153 22.03 11.94 34.81
CA ALA A 153 21.91 11.70 33.38
C ALA A 153 20.54 11.12 33.01
N SER A 154 20.05 10.15 33.80
CA SER A 154 18.72 9.55 33.60
C SER A 154 17.58 10.56 33.82
N MET A 155 17.71 11.43 34.82
CA MET A 155 16.74 12.50 35.09
C MET A 155 16.70 13.53 33.96
N ILE A 156 17.85 13.90 33.41
CA ILE A 156 17.94 14.78 32.23
C ILE A 156 17.26 14.12 31.03
N ASN A 157 17.54 12.85 30.76
CA ASN A 157 16.87 12.11 29.68
C ASN A 157 15.35 12.00 29.89
N GLY A 158 14.89 12.04 31.14
CA GLY A 158 13.47 12.06 31.48
C GLY A 158 12.76 13.40 31.23
N LEU A 159 13.49 14.49 30.97
CA LEU A 159 12.89 15.79 30.64
C LEU A 159 12.37 15.88 29.20
N ASP A 160 12.87 15.03 28.30
CA ASP A 160 12.59 15.11 26.86
C ASP A 160 12.86 16.52 26.28
N ALA A 161 13.94 17.15 26.74
CA ALA A 161 14.28 18.54 26.42
C ALA A 161 15.05 18.70 25.08
N GLY A 162 15.06 17.69 24.21
CA GLY A 162 15.87 17.66 22.97
C GLY A 162 17.37 17.48 23.20
N VAL A 163 17.77 17.00 24.39
CA VAL A 163 19.15 16.74 24.77
C VAL A 163 19.25 15.39 25.48
N THR A 164 20.13 14.52 24.98
CA THR A 164 20.50 13.25 25.60
C THR A 164 21.74 13.42 26.48
N ALA A 165 21.64 12.99 27.74
CA ALA A 165 22.73 12.89 28.70
C ALA A 165 23.25 11.46 28.85
N SER A 166 24.56 11.33 28.99
CA SER A 166 25.26 10.05 29.23
C SER A 166 26.47 10.26 30.14
N VAL A 167 26.92 9.18 30.79
CA VAL A 167 28.17 9.20 31.56
C VAL A 167 29.26 8.51 30.75
N ILE A 168 30.28 9.25 30.35
CA ILE A 168 31.40 8.74 29.56
C ILE A 168 32.60 8.46 30.45
N LYS A 169 33.27 7.33 30.20
CA LYS A 169 34.54 6.99 30.84
C LYS A 169 35.68 7.58 30.02
N VAL A 170 36.42 8.52 30.59
CA VAL A 170 37.58 9.16 29.96
C VAL A 170 38.83 8.30 30.13
N THR A 171 39.05 7.79 31.34
CA THR A 171 40.08 6.80 31.69
C THR A 171 39.63 5.99 32.90
N ASP A 172 40.41 5.01 33.35
CA ASP A 172 40.13 4.27 34.58
C ASP A 172 40.07 5.21 35.78
N GLY A 173 38.92 5.22 36.47
CA GLY A 173 38.66 6.11 37.60
C GLY A 173 38.39 7.58 37.21
N ALA A 174 38.04 7.86 35.95
CA ALA A 174 37.66 9.21 35.52
C ALA A 174 36.46 9.17 34.55
N TYR A 175 35.32 9.71 35.01
CA TYR A 175 34.05 9.77 34.30
C TYR A 175 33.57 11.21 34.18
N LYS A 176 32.88 11.54 33.09
CA LYS A 176 32.27 12.85 32.84
C LYS A 176 30.82 12.71 32.43
N LEU A 177 30.00 13.69 32.77
CA LEU A 177 28.65 13.82 32.23
C LEU A 177 28.76 14.47 30.85
N LEU A 178 28.27 13.80 29.81
CA LEU A 178 28.20 14.28 28.42
C LEU A 178 26.74 14.54 28.07
N LEU A 179 26.44 15.74 27.58
CA LEU A 179 25.17 16.11 27.00
C LEU A 179 25.35 16.28 25.49
N SER A 180 24.45 15.72 24.70
CA SER A 180 24.39 15.87 23.25
C SER A 180 23.00 16.31 22.83
N ALA A 181 22.89 17.32 21.97
CA ALA A 181 21.62 17.63 21.33
C ALA A 181 21.18 16.44 20.47
N ASP A 182 19.88 16.15 20.45
CA ASP A 182 19.33 15.01 19.71
C ASP A 182 19.38 15.25 18.20
N ASP A 183 19.16 16.51 17.80
CA ASP A 183 19.22 16.96 16.40
C ASP A 183 20.50 17.76 16.09
N THR A 184 20.89 17.74 14.81
CA THR A 184 21.95 18.61 14.28
C THR A 184 21.43 20.02 13.97
N GLY A 185 22.34 20.97 13.77
CA GLY A 185 21.99 22.33 13.33
C GLY A 185 22.21 23.38 14.41
N ALA A 186 22.30 24.64 13.99
CA ALA A 186 22.50 25.79 14.87
C ALA A 186 21.27 26.07 15.74
N ALA A 187 20.06 25.74 15.26
CA ALA A 187 18.82 25.89 16.03
C ALA A 187 18.72 24.92 17.21
N SER A 188 19.38 23.76 17.13
CA SER A 188 19.46 22.74 18.19
C SER A 188 20.55 23.04 19.21
N ALA A 189 21.19 24.21 19.10
CA ALA A 189 22.15 24.67 20.10
C ALA A 189 21.44 24.89 21.44
N PHE A 190 22.13 24.51 22.52
CA PHE A 190 21.60 24.62 23.87
C PHE A 190 22.60 25.25 24.82
N THR A 191 22.08 25.87 25.87
CA THR A 191 22.90 26.35 26.99
C THR A 191 22.54 25.57 28.25
N THR A 192 23.47 25.55 29.19
CA THR A 192 23.27 24.89 30.48
C THR A 192 23.60 25.87 31.59
N ASN A 193 22.80 25.81 32.64
CA ASN A 193 23.06 26.51 33.89
C ASN A 193 22.96 25.51 35.03
N THR A 194 24.00 25.39 35.84
CA THR A 194 24.07 24.41 36.92
C THR A 194 24.40 25.08 38.24
N ALA A 195 23.57 24.83 39.25
CA ALA A 195 23.86 25.12 40.64
C ALA A 195 24.57 23.94 41.35
N ILE A 196 24.76 22.82 40.65
CA ILE A 196 25.45 21.64 41.15
C ILE A 196 26.96 21.88 41.07
N ALA A 197 27.56 22.30 42.19
CA ALA A 197 28.97 22.71 42.25
C ALA A 197 29.97 21.62 41.82
N SER A 198 29.63 20.34 42.00
CA SER A 198 30.51 19.21 41.66
C SER A 198 30.71 19.02 40.16
N LEU A 199 29.79 19.51 39.31
CA LEU A 199 29.90 19.45 37.84
C LEU A 199 30.82 20.53 37.26
N GLY A 200 31.08 21.60 38.02
CA GLY A 200 31.77 22.79 37.52
C GLY A 200 31.01 23.46 36.39
N THR A 201 31.73 23.91 35.36
CA THR A 201 31.14 24.39 34.10
C THR A 201 30.90 23.24 33.13
N MET A 202 30.06 23.47 32.13
CA MET A 202 29.91 22.57 31.00
C MET A 202 30.76 23.09 29.84
N ASP A 203 31.81 22.34 29.47
CA ASP A 203 32.71 22.72 28.39
C ASP A 203 32.14 22.26 27.03
N THR A 204 32.21 23.13 26.02
CA THR A 204 31.77 22.78 24.66
C THR A 204 32.80 21.90 23.97
N LEU A 205 32.40 20.67 23.63
CA LEU A 205 33.20 19.72 22.85
C LEU A 205 32.96 19.88 21.35
N GLN A 206 31.70 20.15 20.98
CA GLN A 206 31.27 20.32 19.61
C GLN A 206 30.15 21.37 19.57
N ILE A 207 30.22 22.29 18.61
CA ILE A 207 29.16 23.27 18.40
C ILE A 207 28.07 22.68 17.50
N GLY A 208 26.81 23.02 17.81
CA GLY A 208 25.70 22.79 16.91
C GLY A 208 25.80 23.78 15.75
N GLN A 209 25.84 23.27 14.52
CA GLN A 209 25.98 24.10 13.32
C GLN A 209 25.24 23.45 12.16
N ASP A 210 24.80 24.28 11.22
CA ASP A 210 24.09 23.85 10.01
C ASP A 210 25.06 23.31 8.95
N ALA A 211 24.55 22.47 8.07
CA ALA A 211 25.20 22.12 6.82
C ALA A 211 25.16 23.32 5.87
N LEU A 212 26.28 23.60 5.20
CA LEU A 212 26.39 24.66 4.21
C LEU A 212 26.71 24.05 2.85
N VAL A 213 25.86 24.35 1.87
CA VAL A 213 25.98 23.87 0.50
C VAL A 213 25.97 25.07 -0.44
N THR A 214 26.93 25.15 -1.35
CA THR A 214 27.00 26.25 -2.33
C THR A 214 26.63 25.77 -3.72
N PHE A 215 25.64 26.42 -4.33
CA PHE A 215 25.19 26.22 -5.70
C PHE A 215 25.81 27.25 -6.66
N GLY A 216 26.31 26.76 -7.79
CA GLY A 216 26.91 27.60 -8.82
C GLY A 216 28.36 28.00 -8.53
N SER A 217 28.86 28.97 -9.29
CA SER A 217 30.23 29.47 -9.15
C SER A 217 30.30 30.98 -9.40
N GLY A 218 31.35 31.63 -8.87
CA GLY A 218 31.55 33.08 -9.02
C GLY A 218 30.67 33.92 -8.09
N ALA A 219 30.54 35.21 -8.40
CA ALA A 219 29.87 36.19 -7.54
C ALA A 219 28.34 35.98 -7.38
N GLY A 220 27.74 35.10 -8.18
CA GLY A 220 26.32 34.74 -8.12
C GLY A 220 26.06 33.37 -7.47
N ALA A 221 27.05 32.77 -6.82
CA ALA A 221 26.87 31.50 -6.11
C ALA A 221 25.88 31.67 -4.94
N LEU A 222 24.99 30.70 -4.79
CA LEU A 222 23.95 30.68 -3.75
C LEU A 222 24.37 29.72 -2.65
N GLN A 223 24.65 30.25 -1.45
CA GLN A 223 24.90 29.42 -0.28
C GLN A 223 23.58 29.10 0.42
N LEU A 224 23.34 27.82 0.68
CA LEU A 224 22.15 27.30 1.32
C LEU A 224 22.53 26.67 2.66
N SER A 225 21.77 27.03 3.71
CA SER A 225 21.91 26.46 5.06
C SER A 225 20.83 25.41 5.31
N ARG A 226 21.19 24.28 5.91
CA ARG A 226 20.25 23.21 6.31
C ARG A 226 20.60 22.71 7.71
N SER A 227 19.60 22.49 8.55
CA SER A 227 19.80 21.98 9.91
C SER A 227 20.28 20.52 9.96
N SER A 228 20.08 19.75 8.88
CA SER A 228 20.44 18.33 8.78
C SER A 228 21.38 18.04 7.61
N ASN A 229 22.15 16.96 7.74
CA ASN A 229 22.93 16.37 6.65
C ASN A 229 22.07 15.61 5.64
N THR A 230 20.78 15.39 5.92
CA THR A 230 19.83 14.86 4.94
C THR A 230 19.02 16.00 4.35
N VAL A 231 19.15 16.21 3.04
CA VAL A 231 18.55 17.32 2.31
C VAL A 231 17.58 16.78 1.27
N THR A 232 16.30 17.16 1.37
CA THR A 232 15.21 16.63 0.55
C THR A 232 14.55 17.67 -0.37
N ASP A 233 14.98 18.92 -0.28
CA ASP A 233 14.35 20.07 -0.93
C ASP A 233 15.20 20.70 -2.04
N LEU A 234 16.41 20.17 -2.31
CA LEU A 234 17.29 20.66 -3.37
C LEU A 234 16.88 20.17 -4.75
N LEU A 235 16.36 18.94 -4.84
CA LEU A 235 15.90 18.34 -6.07
C LEU A 235 14.64 17.52 -5.77
N ALA A 236 13.55 17.80 -6.50
CA ALA A 236 12.28 17.12 -6.28
C ALA A 236 12.43 15.60 -6.44
N GLY A 237 11.90 14.84 -5.48
CA GLY A 237 11.95 13.37 -5.51
C GLY A 237 13.30 12.74 -5.15
N VAL A 238 14.28 13.54 -4.70
CA VAL A 238 15.61 13.05 -4.31
C VAL A 238 15.93 13.45 -2.87
N SER A 239 16.41 12.47 -2.11
CA SER A 239 17.03 12.68 -0.80
C SER A 239 18.55 12.60 -0.94
N ILE A 240 19.22 13.67 -0.53
CA ILE A 240 20.67 13.86 -0.61
C ILE A 240 21.25 13.79 0.80
N GLU A 241 22.15 12.84 1.04
CA GLU A 241 22.86 12.68 2.31
C GLU A 241 24.29 13.23 2.18
N LEU A 242 24.63 14.23 2.98
CA LEU A 242 25.96 14.84 3.03
C LEU A 242 26.86 14.07 4.00
N LYS A 243 27.95 13.51 3.49
CA LYS A 243 28.87 12.64 4.26
C LYS A 243 30.24 13.28 4.50
N ALA A 244 30.68 14.14 3.59
CA ALA A 244 31.95 14.85 3.70
C ALA A 244 31.90 16.19 2.97
N THR A 245 32.79 17.11 3.37
CA THR A 245 33.00 18.38 2.66
C THR A 245 33.75 18.17 1.35
N THR A 246 33.54 19.06 0.37
CA THR A 246 34.10 18.93 -0.97
C THR A 246 34.68 20.26 -1.46
N THR A 247 35.86 20.21 -2.09
CA THR A 247 36.49 21.39 -2.71
C THR A 247 36.14 21.53 -4.20
N SER A 248 35.78 20.42 -4.85
CA SER A 248 35.27 20.39 -6.21
C SER A 248 33.76 20.19 -6.18
N ALA A 249 33.06 20.72 -7.19
CA ALA A 249 31.62 20.55 -7.30
C ALA A 249 31.26 19.06 -7.48
N VAL A 250 30.28 18.61 -6.71
CA VAL A 250 29.63 17.30 -6.86
C VAL A 250 28.38 17.52 -7.69
N SER A 251 28.22 16.73 -8.76
CA SER A 251 27.00 16.73 -9.56
C SER A 251 26.10 15.57 -9.15
N VAL A 252 24.85 15.87 -8.88
CA VAL A 252 23.77 14.90 -8.70
C VAL A 252 22.86 14.99 -9.92
N SER A 253 22.68 13.87 -10.59
CA SER A 253 21.87 13.77 -11.81
C SER A 253 20.77 12.73 -11.63
N THR A 254 19.60 13.06 -12.14
CA THR A 254 18.41 12.21 -12.19
C THR A 254 18.08 11.93 -13.64
N SER A 255 17.68 10.71 -13.93
CA SER A 255 17.27 10.27 -15.27
C SER A 255 16.23 9.18 -15.15
N ARG A 256 15.50 8.94 -16.25
CA ARG A 256 14.55 7.83 -16.32
C ARG A 256 15.31 6.50 -16.23
N ASP A 257 14.77 5.57 -15.46
CA ASP A 257 15.28 4.21 -15.37
C ASP A 257 14.60 3.32 -16.42
N ILE A 258 15.11 3.42 -17.65
CA ILE A 258 14.59 2.68 -18.81
C ILE A 258 14.64 1.17 -18.58
N ASP A 259 15.67 0.67 -17.88
CA ASP A 259 15.83 -0.75 -17.62
C ASP A 259 14.80 -1.24 -16.61
N ALA A 260 14.56 -0.49 -15.54
CA ALA A 260 13.51 -0.83 -14.56
C ALA A 260 12.10 -0.76 -15.20
N ALA A 261 11.83 0.24 -16.02
CA ALA A 261 10.56 0.35 -16.75
C ALA A 261 10.35 -0.84 -17.72
N LYS A 262 11.38 -1.21 -18.49
CA LYS A 262 11.37 -2.38 -19.37
C LYS A 262 11.16 -3.68 -18.59
N GLU A 263 11.85 -3.87 -17.46
CA GLU A 263 11.69 -5.06 -16.62
C GLU A 263 10.27 -5.19 -16.07
N ALA A 264 9.66 -4.09 -15.63
CA ALA A 264 8.28 -4.07 -15.17
C ALA A 264 7.31 -4.45 -16.29
N ILE A 265 7.47 -3.87 -17.49
CA ILE A 265 6.67 -4.21 -18.68
C ILE A 265 6.82 -5.69 -19.03
N THR A 266 8.05 -6.20 -19.08
CA THR A 266 8.34 -7.61 -19.39
C THR A 266 7.73 -8.56 -18.34
N THR A 267 7.76 -8.18 -17.06
CA THR A 267 7.14 -8.97 -15.98
C THR A 267 5.63 -9.08 -16.18
N LEU A 268 4.95 -7.95 -16.42
CA LEU A 268 3.50 -7.93 -16.69
C LEU A 268 3.15 -8.81 -17.89
N MET A 269 3.88 -8.65 -19.01
CA MET A 269 3.66 -9.46 -20.20
C MET A 269 3.91 -10.95 -19.98
N THR A 270 4.86 -11.29 -19.10
CA THR A 270 5.11 -12.68 -18.68
C THR A 270 3.94 -13.25 -17.88
N ASP A 271 3.37 -12.49 -16.94
CA ASP A 271 2.18 -12.91 -16.18
C ASP A 271 0.96 -13.12 -17.09
N ILE A 272 0.77 -12.23 -18.08
CA ILE A 272 -0.27 -12.36 -19.09
C ILE A 272 -0.05 -13.63 -19.92
N ASN A 273 1.17 -13.86 -20.41
CA ASN A 273 1.49 -15.05 -21.20
C ASN A 273 1.33 -16.35 -20.40
N ALA A 274 1.72 -16.36 -19.12
CA ALA A 274 1.49 -17.48 -18.23
C ALA A 274 0.00 -17.78 -18.05
N THR A 275 -0.82 -16.73 -17.92
CA THR A 275 -2.28 -16.84 -17.83
C THR A 275 -2.89 -17.39 -19.13
N LEU A 276 -2.47 -16.88 -20.29
CA LEU A 276 -2.93 -17.36 -21.59
C LEU A 276 -2.53 -18.83 -21.83
N THR A 277 -1.33 -19.21 -21.40
CA THR A 277 -0.83 -20.59 -21.48
C THR A 277 -1.65 -21.50 -20.58
N GLU A 278 -1.91 -21.10 -19.33
CA GLU A 278 -2.73 -21.89 -18.40
C GLU A 278 -4.16 -22.05 -18.92
N ILE A 279 -4.78 -21.00 -19.45
CA ILE A 279 -6.11 -21.13 -20.09
C ILE A 279 -6.04 -22.11 -21.28
N ALA A 280 -5.00 -22.05 -22.10
CA ALA A 280 -4.83 -22.96 -23.22
C ALA A 280 -4.70 -24.42 -22.75
N ASP A 281 -3.87 -24.68 -21.75
CA ASP A 281 -3.65 -26.02 -21.19
C ASP A 281 -4.92 -26.58 -20.54
N LEU A 282 -5.67 -25.74 -19.81
CA LEU A 282 -6.91 -26.14 -19.15
C LEU A 282 -8.05 -26.40 -20.15
N THR A 283 -8.03 -25.78 -21.33
CA THR A 283 -9.13 -25.83 -22.32
C THR A 283 -8.86 -26.71 -23.54
N ARG A 284 -7.63 -27.20 -23.73
CA ARG A 284 -7.23 -28.04 -24.87
C ARG A 284 -7.30 -29.52 -24.54
N TYR A 285 -7.55 -30.32 -25.58
CA TYR A 285 -7.30 -31.76 -25.56
C TYR A 285 -5.89 -32.05 -26.07
N SER A 286 -5.12 -32.85 -25.32
CA SER A 286 -3.79 -33.29 -25.72
C SER A 286 -3.87 -34.69 -26.33
N PRO A 287 -3.69 -34.84 -27.65
CA PRO A 287 -3.74 -36.15 -28.29
C PRO A 287 -2.55 -37.06 -27.90
N ASP A 288 -1.44 -36.47 -27.45
CA ASP A 288 -0.21 -37.21 -27.09
C ASP A 288 -0.32 -37.90 -25.72
N SER A 289 -1.15 -37.36 -24.82
CA SER A 289 -1.38 -37.92 -23.48
C SER A 289 -2.77 -38.51 -23.30
N ASP A 290 -3.57 -38.56 -24.37
CA ASP A 290 -5.00 -38.93 -24.36
C ASP A 290 -5.78 -38.26 -23.21
N SER A 291 -5.41 -37.01 -22.91
CA SER A 291 -5.87 -36.28 -21.73
C SER A 291 -6.45 -34.92 -22.11
N ALA A 292 -7.64 -34.64 -21.57
CA ALA A 292 -8.33 -33.37 -21.68
C ALA A 292 -8.02 -32.50 -20.46
N GLY A 293 -7.72 -31.22 -20.67
CA GLY A 293 -7.72 -30.25 -19.57
C GLY A 293 -9.10 -30.21 -18.88
N PRO A 294 -9.16 -29.89 -17.57
CA PRO A 294 -10.41 -29.93 -16.80
C PRO A 294 -11.48 -28.95 -17.32
N LEU A 295 -11.08 -27.90 -18.05
CA LEU A 295 -11.96 -26.87 -18.61
C LEU A 295 -12.19 -27.04 -20.12
N VAL A 296 -11.94 -28.23 -20.69
CA VAL A 296 -12.25 -28.49 -22.10
C VAL A 296 -13.72 -28.18 -22.40
N GLY A 297 -13.95 -27.35 -23.41
CA GLY A 297 -15.28 -26.90 -23.82
C GLY A 297 -15.84 -25.72 -23.03
N ASP A 298 -15.16 -25.22 -21.99
CA ASP A 298 -15.61 -24.06 -21.23
C ASP A 298 -15.54 -22.79 -22.10
N SER A 299 -16.67 -22.12 -22.29
CA SER A 299 -16.76 -20.88 -23.08
C SER A 299 -16.27 -19.66 -22.31
N THR A 300 -16.36 -19.68 -20.98
CA THR A 300 -15.94 -18.59 -20.09
C THR A 300 -14.42 -18.45 -20.13
N ALA A 301 -13.70 -19.58 -19.98
CA ALA A 301 -12.24 -19.59 -20.01
C ALA A 301 -11.71 -19.11 -21.37
N ARG A 302 -12.30 -19.59 -22.47
CA ARG A 302 -11.94 -19.14 -23.83
C ARG A 302 -12.28 -17.67 -24.09
N GLY A 303 -13.41 -17.19 -23.55
CA GLY A 303 -13.80 -15.78 -23.62
C GLY A 303 -12.81 -14.86 -22.91
N LEU A 304 -12.29 -15.28 -21.75
CA LEU A 304 -11.25 -14.55 -21.02
C LEU A 304 -9.94 -14.46 -21.82
N ALA A 305 -9.48 -15.56 -22.44
CA ALA A 305 -8.30 -15.50 -23.29
C ALA A 305 -8.49 -14.58 -24.51
N LEU A 306 -9.68 -14.55 -25.10
CA LEU A 306 -9.98 -13.66 -26.24
C LEU A 306 -10.00 -12.19 -25.82
N THR A 307 -10.63 -11.86 -24.70
CA THR A 307 -10.70 -10.49 -24.18
C THR A 307 -9.32 -9.97 -23.77
N LEU A 308 -8.51 -10.77 -23.08
CA LEU A 308 -7.11 -10.41 -22.77
C LEU A 308 -6.27 -10.16 -24.03
N ARG A 309 -6.38 -11.01 -25.05
CA ARG A 309 -5.66 -10.81 -26.32
C ARG A 309 -6.13 -9.55 -27.04
N SER A 310 -7.44 -9.29 -27.03
CA SER A 310 -8.03 -8.10 -27.66
C SER A 310 -7.60 -6.81 -26.96
N ALA A 311 -7.45 -6.82 -25.64
CA ALA A 311 -7.01 -5.66 -24.87
C ALA A 311 -5.60 -5.20 -25.28
N ILE A 312 -4.70 -6.14 -25.57
CA ILE A 312 -3.30 -5.82 -25.91
C ILE A 312 -3.10 -5.56 -27.41
N SER A 313 -3.87 -6.26 -28.25
CA SER A 313 -3.79 -6.09 -29.71
C SER A 313 -4.64 -4.93 -30.24
N GLY A 314 -5.42 -4.28 -29.38
CA GLY A 314 -6.16 -3.07 -29.72
C GLY A 314 -5.24 -1.92 -30.15
N SER A 315 -5.75 -1.05 -31.02
CA SER A 315 -5.08 0.21 -31.34
C SER A 315 -5.49 1.29 -30.35
N VAL A 316 -4.52 2.07 -29.90
CA VAL A 316 -4.77 3.26 -29.09
C VAL A 316 -4.77 4.47 -30.03
N ASN A 317 -5.81 5.30 -29.96
CA ASN A 317 -5.92 6.49 -30.81
C ASN A 317 -5.22 7.68 -30.15
N THR A 318 -3.92 7.58 -29.88
CA THR A 318 -3.16 8.69 -29.29
C THR A 318 -3.11 9.88 -30.25
N ALA A 319 -3.46 11.07 -29.76
CA ALA A 319 -3.35 12.29 -30.53
C ALA A 319 -1.86 12.65 -30.67
N SER A 320 -1.33 12.51 -31.89
CA SER A 320 0.10 12.56 -32.23
C SER A 320 0.85 11.32 -31.78
N VAL A 321 1.30 10.46 -32.70
CA VAL A 321 2.14 9.33 -32.30
C VAL A 321 2.88 8.67 -33.45
N ASP A 322 4.16 8.48 -33.16
CA ASP A 322 5.04 7.50 -33.77
C ASP A 322 4.68 6.04 -33.36
N TYR A 323 3.87 5.85 -32.28
CA TYR A 323 3.47 4.54 -31.74
C TYR A 323 1.95 4.34 -31.50
N PRO A 324 1.19 3.79 -32.46
CA PRO A 324 -0.28 3.60 -32.33
C PRO A 324 -0.73 2.23 -31.77
N ILE A 325 0.17 1.25 -31.67
CA ILE A 325 -0.16 -0.15 -31.31
C ILE A 325 0.97 -0.78 -30.50
N ALA A 326 0.67 -1.73 -29.61
CA ALA A 326 1.69 -2.42 -28.80
C ALA A 326 2.82 -3.04 -29.65
N SER A 327 2.53 -3.46 -30.88
CA SER A 327 3.55 -4.03 -31.77
C SER A 327 4.55 -3.02 -32.32
N SER A 328 4.24 -1.71 -32.31
CA SER A 328 5.21 -0.68 -32.71
C SER A 328 6.29 -0.47 -31.66
N VAL A 329 6.04 -0.87 -30.40
CA VAL A 329 7.01 -0.84 -29.29
C VAL A 329 7.59 -2.23 -28.98
N GLY A 330 7.42 -3.20 -29.89
CA GLY A 330 8.03 -4.53 -29.76
C GLY A 330 7.17 -5.60 -29.08
N ILE A 331 5.90 -5.33 -28.74
CA ILE A 331 4.99 -6.32 -28.14
C ILE A 331 4.04 -6.86 -29.21
N SER A 332 4.27 -8.08 -29.69
CA SER A 332 3.55 -8.64 -30.85
C SER A 332 2.82 -9.94 -30.52
N LEU A 333 1.67 -10.20 -31.16
CA LEU A 333 0.92 -11.45 -30.97
C LEU A 333 1.50 -12.58 -31.85
N GLY A 334 1.97 -13.64 -31.21
CA GLY A 334 2.43 -14.88 -31.85
C GLY A 334 1.30 -15.72 -32.44
N ARG A 335 1.65 -16.67 -33.32
CA ARG A 335 0.67 -17.56 -34.00
C ARG A 335 0.01 -18.58 -33.06
N ASP A 336 0.69 -18.89 -31.97
CA ASP A 336 0.24 -19.69 -30.83
C ASP A 336 -0.68 -18.92 -29.88
N GLY A 337 -0.88 -17.62 -30.11
CA GLY A 337 -1.78 -16.79 -29.31
C GLY A 337 -1.20 -16.35 -27.97
N ILE A 338 0.12 -16.34 -27.84
CA ILE A 338 0.85 -15.66 -26.75
C ILE A 338 1.60 -14.45 -27.31
N PHE A 339 1.98 -13.50 -26.47
CA PHE A 339 2.72 -12.30 -26.88
C PHE A 339 4.23 -12.54 -26.88
N VAL A 340 4.91 -12.05 -27.90
CA VAL A 340 6.37 -12.05 -28.04
C VAL A 340 6.85 -10.62 -27.82
N ILE A 341 7.83 -10.47 -26.93
CA ILE A 341 8.47 -9.20 -26.61
C ILE A 341 9.81 -9.14 -27.34
N ASP A 342 10.02 -8.08 -28.10
CA ASP A 342 11.31 -7.74 -28.71
C ASP A 342 12.03 -6.76 -27.78
N ASP A 343 12.90 -7.28 -26.91
CA ASP A 343 13.64 -6.49 -25.92
C ASP A 343 14.39 -5.31 -26.53
N THR A 344 14.93 -5.50 -27.75
CA THR A 344 15.67 -4.43 -28.44
C THR A 344 14.75 -3.31 -28.88
N LYS A 345 13.64 -3.63 -29.55
CA LYS A 345 12.66 -2.60 -29.96
C LYS A 345 12.01 -1.90 -28.79
N LEU A 346 11.70 -2.63 -27.72
CA LEU A 346 11.12 -2.03 -26.52
C LEU A 346 12.11 -1.06 -25.86
N SER A 347 13.38 -1.47 -25.73
CA SER A 347 14.43 -0.61 -25.19
C SER A 347 14.69 0.62 -26.05
N ASP A 348 14.72 0.46 -27.38
CA ASP A 348 14.92 1.56 -28.32
C ASP A 348 13.74 2.55 -28.27
N ALA A 349 12.50 2.06 -28.28
CA ALA A 349 11.32 2.92 -28.20
C ALA A 349 11.24 3.71 -26.89
N LEU A 350 11.54 3.07 -25.74
CA LEU A 350 11.60 3.74 -24.43
C LEU A 350 12.72 4.78 -24.35
N ALA A 351 13.82 4.59 -25.09
CA ALA A 351 14.92 5.54 -25.15
C ALA A 351 14.64 6.72 -26.09
N ASP A 352 13.95 6.47 -27.21
CA ASP A 352 13.64 7.48 -28.23
C ASP A 352 12.54 8.44 -27.77
N ASP A 353 11.40 7.92 -27.31
CA ASP A 353 10.28 8.74 -26.80
C ASP A 353 9.51 8.00 -25.70
N PHE A 354 10.04 8.08 -24.48
CA PHE A 354 9.42 7.45 -23.32
C PHE A 354 7.99 7.95 -23.08
N ASP A 355 7.71 9.24 -23.25
CA ASP A 355 6.39 9.80 -22.97
C ASP A 355 5.35 9.27 -23.97
N ALA A 356 5.72 9.11 -25.24
CA ALA A 356 4.86 8.48 -26.24
C ALA A 356 4.63 6.99 -25.96
N VAL A 357 5.67 6.23 -25.57
CA VAL A 357 5.52 4.81 -25.20
C VAL A 357 4.63 4.65 -23.99
N VAL A 358 4.81 5.49 -22.96
CA VAL A 358 3.95 5.50 -21.78
C VAL A 358 2.52 5.85 -22.15
N GLY A 359 2.29 6.89 -22.95
CA GLY A 359 0.96 7.27 -23.41
C GLY A 359 0.23 6.16 -24.19
N LEU A 360 0.96 5.30 -24.89
CA LEU A 360 0.42 4.10 -25.53
C LEU A 360 0.06 3.01 -24.51
N LEU A 361 0.93 2.77 -23.53
CA LEU A 361 0.83 1.63 -22.64
C LEU A 361 -0.12 1.87 -21.47
N VAL A 362 -0.19 3.07 -20.90
CA VAL A 362 -0.92 3.32 -19.65
C VAL A 362 -2.05 4.32 -19.83
N GLN A 363 -2.87 4.47 -18.78
CA GLN A 363 -3.92 5.47 -18.76
C GLN A 363 -3.32 6.87 -18.89
N SER A 364 -3.79 7.64 -19.87
CA SER A 364 -3.27 8.96 -20.15
C SER A 364 -4.39 9.91 -20.57
N GLY A 365 -4.11 11.21 -20.44
CA GLY A 365 -4.98 12.23 -21.01
C GLY A 365 -4.21 13.45 -21.47
N SER A 366 -4.56 13.93 -22.66
CA SER A 366 -4.00 15.15 -23.24
C SER A 366 -5.03 16.26 -23.16
N SER A 367 -4.60 17.44 -22.72
CA SER A 367 -5.47 18.62 -22.59
C SER A 367 -5.04 19.70 -23.56
N THR A 368 -6.02 20.44 -24.09
CA THR A 368 -5.75 21.63 -24.90
C THR A 368 -5.38 22.86 -24.05
N ASP A 369 -5.63 22.86 -22.74
CA ASP A 369 -5.26 23.94 -21.82
C ASP A 369 -4.41 23.38 -20.67
N LEU A 370 -3.24 23.97 -20.43
CA LEU A 370 -2.30 23.55 -19.39
C LEU A 370 -2.86 23.68 -17.97
N ARG A 371 -3.96 24.42 -17.77
CA ARG A 371 -4.62 24.56 -16.47
C ARG A 371 -5.57 23.40 -16.13
N ALA A 372 -5.85 22.53 -17.08
CA ALA A 372 -6.53 21.26 -16.87
C ALA A 372 -5.58 20.14 -17.28
N SER A 373 -5.18 19.27 -16.35
CA SER A 373 -4.36 18.11 -16.67
C SER A 373 -5.05 16.83 -16.23
N PHE A 374 -4.85 15.75 -16.98
CA PHE A 374 -5.29 14.43 -16.55
C PHE A 374 -4.67 14.10 -15.19
N SER A 375 -5.48 13.57 -14.27
CA SER A 375 -5.03 13.17 -12.94
C SER A 375 -5.25 11.69 -12.70
N SER A 376 -6.42 11.15 -13.08
CA SER A 376 -6.78 9.76 -12.85
C SER A 376 -7.96 9.38 -13.73
N ALA A 377 -8.22 8.09 -13.89
CA ALA A 377 -9.50 7.58 -14.37
C ALA A 377 -9.84 6.29 -13.64
N ALA A 378 -11.13 6.00 -13.53
CA ALA A 378 -11.62 4.69 -13.09
C ALA A 378 -11.83 3.78 -14.30
N SER A 379 -11.89 2.47 -14.10
CA SER A 379 -12.21 1.49 -15.16
C SER A 379 -13.57 1.70 -15.83
N ALA A 380 -14.50 2.35 -15.15
CA ALA A 380 -15.81 2.74 -15.71
C ALA A 380 -15.73 3.97 -16.63
N THR A 381 -14.59 4.67 -16.67
CA THR A 381 -14.39 5.86 -17.52
C THR A 381 -14.33 5.42 -18.97
N VAL A 382 -15.13 6.06 -19.82
CA VAL A 382 -15.11 5.78 -21.25
C VAL A 382 -14.01 6.59 -21.93
N GLU A 383 -13.28 6.00 -22.87
CA GLU A 383 -12.31 6.76 -23.69
C GLU A 383 -13.02 7.82 -24.53
N GLY A 384 -12.45 9.02 -24.61
CA GLY A 384 -13.09 10.10 -25.34
C GLY A 384 -12.54 11.48 -25.04
N ALA A 385 -13.11 12.46 -25.74
CA ALA A 385 -12.78 13.88 -25.59
C ALA A 385 -13.85 14.57 -24.74
N TYR A 386 -13.43 15.21 -23.66
CA TYR A 386 -14.28 15.80 -22.63
C TYR A 386 -13.99 17.28 -22.45
N ASP A 387 -14.99 18.12 -22.68
CA ASP A 387 -14.85 19.55 -22.38
C ASP A 387 -14.83 19.79 -20.88
N ILE A 388 -13.85 20.56 -20.43
CA ILE A 388 -13.64 20.90 -19.02
C ILE A 388 -14.13 22.33 -18.79
N VAL A 389 -15.08 22.50 -17.88
CA VAL A 389 -15.63 23.80 -17.52
C VAL A 389 -15.64 23.96 -16.01
N ILE A 390 -15.06 25.05 -15.52
CA ILE A 390 -14.92 25.37 -14.11
C ILE A 390 -15.82 26.53 -13.74
N THR A 391 -16.59 26.38 -12.67
CA THR A 391 -17.48 27.41 -12.10
C THR A 391 -16.96 27.96 -10.78
N GLN A 392 -16.06 27.24 -10.13
CA GLN A 392 -15.34 27.69 -8.93
C GLN A 392 -13.93 27.10 -8.94
N ALA A 393 -12.92 27.93 -8.74
CA ALA A 393 -11.55 27.47 -8.54
C ALA A 393 -11.33 27.01 -7.10
N ALA A 394 -10.42 26.05 -6.91
CA ALA A 394 -10.00 25.66 -5.59
C ALA A 394 -9.20 26.77 -4.91
N THR A 395 -9.36 26.94 -3.60
CA THR A 395 -8.58 27.91 -2.80
C THR A 395 -7.96 27.24 -1.59
N ARG A 396 -6.89 27.86 -1.09
CA ARG A 396 -6.21 27.45 0.16
C ARG A 396 -6.80 28.24 1.33
N ALA A 397 -6.88 27.60 2.49
CA ALA A 397 -7.24 28.29 3.72
C ALA A 397 -6.08 29.19 4.14
N GLY A 398 -6.32 30.48 4.39
CA GLY A 398 -5.27 31.34 4.87
C GLY A 398 -5.65 32.80 4.91
N VAL A 399 -4.74 33.58 5.48
CA VAL A 399 -4.86 35.02 5.64
C VAL A 399 -3.50 35.66 5.50
N THR A 400 -3.48 36.83 4.86
CA THR A 400 -2.38 37.79 4.94
C THR A 400 -2.84 38.89 5.88
N GLY A 401 -2.08 39.10 6.96
CA GLY A 401 -2.35 40.11 7.97
C GLY A 401 -2.14 41.53 7.46
N SER A 402 -2.25 42.49 8.38
CA SER A 402 -1.89 43.89 8.10
C SER A 402 -0.37 44.07 8.04
N THR A 403 0.09 45.25 7.63
CA THR A 403 1.49 45.65 7.78
C THR A 403 1.95 45.39 9.22
N TYR A 404 3.02 44.62 9.35
CA TYR A 404 3.62 44.18 10.59
C TYR A 404 4.18 45.37 11.35
N VAL A 405 3.75 45.47 12.60
CA VAL A 405 4.29 46.41 13.57
C VAL A 405 4.73 45.58 14.76
N ALA A 406 6.00 45.68 15.13
CA ALA A 406 6.53 44.93 16.26
C ALA A 406 5.74 45.28 17.53
N PRO A 407 5.28 44.28 18.31
CA PRO A 407 4.49 44.55 19.49
C PRO A 407 5.37 45.19 20.58
N GLY A 408 4.78 46.08 21.40
CA GLY A 408 5.51 46.79 22.46
C GLY A 408 5.86 45.92 23.67
N ALA A 409 5.19 44.78 23.83
CA ALA A 409 5.41 43.75 24.82
C ALA A 409 5.01 42.39 24.21
N ASP A 410 5.27 41.28 24.89
CA ASP A 410 4.92 39.95 24.39
C ASP A 410 3.40 39.82 24.17
N GLU A 411 3.01 39.32 23.00
CA GLU A 411 1.62 39.10 22.62
C GLU A 411 1.36 37.62 22.36
N THR A 412 0.40 37.05 23.09
CA THR A 412 0.02 35.63 22.95
C THR A 412 -1.36 35.48 22.33
N PHE A 413 -1.49 34.60 21.35
CA PHE A 413 -2.77 34.25 20.73
C PHE A 413 -2.81 32.78 20.29
N ASN A 414 -4.02 32.25 20.14
CA ASN A 414 -4.21 30.86 19.74
C ASN A 414 -4.48 30.73 18.24
N ILE A 415 -3.87 29.72 17.63
CA ILE A 415 -4.22 29.23 16.30
C ILE A 415 -4.82 27.83 16.45
N THR A 416 -6.01 27.63 15.89
CA THR A 416 -6.74 26.36 15.95
C THR A 416 -6.90 25.79 14.55
N VAL A 417 -6.50 24.52 14.39
CA VAL A 417 -6.66 23.74 13.16
C VAL A 417 -7.21 22.37 13.55
N GLY A 418 -8.44 22.06 13.13
CA GLY A 418 -9.13 20.85 13.55
C GLY A 418 -9.28 20.79 15.07
N ALA A 419 -8.73 19.75 15.71
CA ALA A 419 -8.72 19.58 17.17
C ALA A 419 -7.49 20.19 17.86
N ASN A 420 -6.46 20.57 17.09
CA ASN A 420 -5.19 21.03 17.63
C ASN A 420 -5.21 22.54 17.86
N VAL A 421 -4.61 22.98 18.96
CA VAL A 421 -4.49 24.40 19.32
C VAL A 421 -3.03 24.71 19.59
N ALA A 422 -2.45 25.61 18.80
CA ALA A 422 -1.15 26.18 19.04
C ALA A 422 -1.30 27.50 19.81
N SER A 423 -0.66 27.61 20.97
CA SER A 423 -0.48 28.88 21.68
C SER A 423 0.78 29.55 21.16
N VAL A 424 0.63 30.64 20.42
CA VAL A 424 1.73 31.41 19.84
C VAL A 424 2.05 32.59 20.76
N THR A 425 3.33 32.81 21.07
CA THR A 425 3.80 34.05 21.72
C THR A 425 4.77 34.77 20.81
N ILE A 426 4.49 36.03 20.49
CA ILE A 426 5.39 36.91 19.73
C ILE A 426 6.05 37.88 20.71
N THR A 427 7.37 37.83 20.80
CA THR A 427 8.14 38.65 21.74
C THR A 427 8.11 40.13 21.35
N GLY A 428 8.03 41.01 22.35
CA GLY A 428 8.10 42.45 22.15
C GLY A 428 9.35 42.89 21.38
N GLY A 429 9.18 43.75 20.38
CA GLY A 429 10.29 44.28 19.55
C GLY A 429 10.87 43.30 18.51
N SER A 430 10.29 42.10 18.36
CA SER A 430 10.73 41.11 17.37
C SER A 430 10.47 41.55 15.91
N THR A 431 11.30 41.08 14.98
CA THR A 431 11.10 41.35 13.54
C THR A 431 9.96 40.50 12.97
N ALA A 432 9.45 40.83 11.78
CA ALA A 432 8.44 40.02 11.11
C ALA A 432 8.92 38.58 10.84
N ALA A 433 10.22 38.41 10.56
CA ALA A 433 10.84 37.11 10.33
C ALA A 433 10.91 36.27 11.62
N ASP A 434 11.26 36.90 12.74
CA ASP A 434 11.25 36.24 14.06
C ASP A 434 9.82 35.83 14.44
N ALA A 435 8.84 36.69 14.19
CA ALA A 435 7.44 36.41 14.45
C ALA A 435 6.90 35.25 13.57
N ALA A 436 7.23 35.22 12.28
CA ALA A 436 6.89 34.11 11.40
C ALA A 436 7.52 32.78 11.86
N SER A 437 8.76 32.84 12.34
CA SER A 437 9.47 31.67 12.89
C SER A 437 8.82 31.19 14.19
N ALA A 438 8.45 32.10 15.10
CA ALA A 438 7.75 31.77 16.34
C ALA A 438 6.39 31.10 16.08
N ILE A 439 5.61 31.60 15.11
CA ILE A 439 4.35 30.96 14.69
C ILE A 439 4.62 29.56 14.14
N SER A 440 5.61 29.42 13.24
CA SER A 440 5.96 28.13 12.63
C SER A 440 6.39 27.09 13.67
N ALA A 441 7.18 27.52 14.67
CA ALA A 441 7.60 26.67 15.79
C ALA A 441 6.40 26.25 16.63
N ALA A 442 5.53 27.19 17.01
CA ALA A 442 4.35 26.90 17.82
C ALA A 442 3.35 25.96 17.11
N LEU A 443 3.14 26.11 15.80
CA LEU A 443 2.32 25.17 15.00
C LEU A 443 2.93 23.77 15.02
N SER A 444 4.24 23.66 14.80
CA SER A 444 4.96 22.39 14.79
C SER A 444 4.90 21.69 16.15
N SER A 445 5.15 22.41 17.25
CA SER A 445 5.05 21.88 18.62
C SER A 445 3.63 21.42 18.98
N ALA A 446 2.59 22.04 18.40
CA ALA A 446 1.20 21.65 18.57
C ALA A 446 0.76 20.49 17.64
N GLY A 447 1.67 19.92 16.86
CA GLY A 447 1.37 18.87 15.88
C GLY A 447 0.52 19.36 14.70
N ILE A 448 0.47 20.67 14.45
CA ILE A 448 -0.22 21.27 13.30
C ILE A 448 0.74 21.27 12.11
N THR A 449 0.53 20.34 11.19
CA THR A 449 1.27 20.25 9.93
C THR A 449 0.42 20.75 8.74
N GLY A 450 1.07 21.03 7.61
CA GLY A 450 0.36 21.41 6.38
C GLY A 450 -0.05 22.89 6.29
N TYR A 451 0.55 23.77 7.11
CA TYR A 451 0.44 25.22 6.99
C TYR A 451 1.83 25.83 6.84
N SER A 452 1.98 26.80 5.94
CA SER A 452 3.17 27.63 5.82
C SER A 452 2.93 28.98 6.48
N VAL A 453 3.95 29.47 7.16
CA VAL A 453 4.02 30.85 7.66
C VAL A 453 5.13 31.55 6.89
N SER A 454 4.84 32.75 6.39
CA SER A 454 5.80 33.54 5.64
C SER A 454 5.60 35.02 5.90
N VAL A 455 6.65 35.80 5.64
CA VAL A 455 6.55 37.25 5.54
C VAL A 455 6.37 37.60 4.06
N THR A 456 5.38 38.44 3.76
CA THR A 456 5.11 38.92 2.39
C THR A 456 4.90 40.43 2.42
N ASP A 457 5.22 41.13 1.33
CA ASP A 457 4.90 42.56 1.20
C ASP A 457 3.74 42.71 0.19
N PRO A 458 2.50 42.95 0.65
CA PRO A 458 1.36 43.20 -0.22
C PRO A 458 1.37 44.61 -0.85
N GLY A 459 2.49 45.35 -0.77
CA GLY A 459 2.66 46.72 -1.26
C GLY A 459 2.48 47.78 -0.18
N THR A 460 2.35 47.37 1.09
CA THR A 460 2.18 48.25 2.26
C THR A 460 3.22 48.01 3.35
N GLY A 461 4.27 47.23 3.06
CA GLY A 461 5.30 46.78 3.99
C GLY A 461 5.08 45.33 4.43
N ASP A 462 6.06 44.75 5.12
CA ASP A 462 6.05 43.36 5.59
C ASP A 462 4.75 42.99 6.31
N ALA A 463 4.15 41.85 5.99
CA ALA A 463 2.94 41.32 6.60
C ALA A 463 3.11 39.82 6.85
N LEU A 464 2.56 39.33 7.96
CA LEU A 464 2.52 37.91 8.26
C LEU A 464 1.48 37.22 7.38
N LYS A 465 1.83 36.09 6.80
CA LYS A 465 0.91 35.26 6.01
C LYS A 465 0.93 33.84 6.54
N ILE A 466 -0.25 33.34 6.88
CA ILE A 466 -0.48 31.95 7.28
C ILE A 466 -1.38 31.32 6.22
N GLN A 467 -0.95 30.22 5.62
CA GLN A 467 -1.71 29.57 4.55
C GLN A 467 -1.56 28.06 4.57
N SER A 468 -2.61 27.32 4.25
CA SER A 468 -2.53 25.88 4.05
C SER A 468 -1.66 25.57 2.84
N VAL A 469 -0.92 24.47 2.93
CA VAL A 469 -0.14 23.93 1.81
C VAL A 469 -1.08 23.26 0.79
N GLY A 470 -2.14 22.60 1.27
CA GLY A 470 -3.17 21.98 0.44
C GLY A 470 -4.31 22.94 0.06
N TYR A 471 -4.98 22.62 -1.04
CA TYR A 471 -6.20 23.29 -1.52
C TYR A 471 -7.44 22.54 -1.07
N GLY A 472 -8.57 23.23 -0.92
CA GLY A 472 -9.87 22.60 -0.73
C GLY A 472 -10.56 22.91 0.60
N ALA A 473 -11.82 22.51 0.68
CA ALA A 473 -12.66 22.73 1.87
C ALA A 473 -12.21 21.92 3.10
N GLY A 474 -11.39 20.90 2.90
CA GLY A 474 -10.78 20.11 3.98
C GLY A 474 -9.77 20.89 4.84
N HIS A 475 -9.32 22.06 4.38
CA HIS A 475 -8.41 22.92 5.14
C HIS A 475 -9.17 24.10 5.75
N SER A 476 -9.01 24.29 7.06
CA SER A 476 -9.45 25.50 7.75
C SER A 476 -8.51 25.86 8.89
N VAL A 477 -8.36 27.17 9.13
CA VAL A 477 -7.58 27.72 10.23
C VAL A 477 -8.40 28.81 10.92
N THR A 478 -8.46 28.75 12.24
CA THR A 478 -9.07 29.78 13.08
C THR A 478 -8.00 30.43 13.93
N ILE A 479 -7.90 31.75 13.86
CA ILE A 479 -6.87 32.53 14.56
C ILE A 479 -7.59 33.48 15.52
N ALA A 480 -7.21 33.42 16.79
CA ALA A 480 -7.74 34.30 17.82
C ALA A 480 -7.34 35.77 17.58
N ALA A 481 -8.00 36.69 18.28
CA ALA A 481 -7.69 38.12 18.19
C ALA A 481 -6.20 38.40 18.41
N ASN A 482 -5.63 39.23 17.55
CA ASN A 482 -4.22 39.64 17.57
C ASN A 482 -4.05 41.00 16.88
N SER A 483 -2.93 41.66 17.15
CA SER A 483 -2.58 42.97 16.57
C SER A 483 -2.09 42.90 15.12
N PHE A 484 -1.82 41.70 14.60
CA PHE A 484 -1.24 41.48 13.26
C PHE A 484 -2.28 41.38 12.13
N GLY A 485 -3.58 41.56 12.44
CA GLY A 485 -4.64 41.49 11.45
C GLY A 485 -4.93 40.07 10.94
N LEU A 486 -4.50 39.03 11.67
CA LEU A 486 -4.69 37.63 11.27
C LEU A 486 -5.99 37.03 11.81
N ALA A 487 -6.71 37.73 12.68
CA ALA A 487 -7.84 37.17 13.42
C ALA A 487 -9.02 36.79 12.49
N GLY A 488 -9.57 35.60 12.67
CA GLY A 488 -10.70 35.12 11.89
C GLY A 488 -10.68 33.61 11.63
N THR A 489 -11.70 33.12 10.93
CA THR A 489 -11.77 31.74 10.44
C THR A 489 -11.67 31.75 8.93
N PHE A 490 -10.68 31.04 8.39
CA PHE A 490 -10.40 30.98 6.97
C PHE A 490 -10.47 29.53 6.52
N SER A 491 -11.25 29.26 5.48
CA SER A 491 -11.42 27.92 4.91
C SER A 491 -11.11 27.96 3.42
N GLY A 492 -10.50 26.89 2.91
CA GLY A 492 -10.34 26.72 1.47
C GLY A 492 -11.68 26.35 0.83
N THR A 493 -11.69 26.31 -0.49
CA THR A 493 -12.82 25.85 -1.31
C THR A 493 -12.32 24.82 -2.29
N ASP A 494 -13.14 23.81 -2.59
CA ASP A 494 -12.85 22.84 -3.63
C ASP A 494 -13.16 23.42 -5.01
N VAL A 495 -12.57 22.85 -6.05
CA VAL A 495 -12.94 23.14 -7.43
C VAL A 495 -14.38 22.71 -7.71
N GLN A 496 -15.14 23.46 -8.48
CA GLN A 496 -16.45 23.02 -8.98
C GLN A 496 -16.54 23.21 -10.49
N GLY A 497 -17.20 22.29 -11.17
CA GLY A 497 -17.26 22.30 -12.62
C GLY A 497 -17.98 21.10 -13.23
N THR A 498 -17.84 20.98 -14.53
CA THR A 498 -18.36 19.87 -15.34
C THR A 498 -17.26 19.27 -16.19
N ILE A 499 -17.37 17.97 -16.46
CA ILE A 499 -16.52 17.23 -17.38
C ILE A 499 -17.44 16.63 -18.44
N GLY A 500 -17.22 16.92 -19.73
CA GLY A 500 -18.09 16.47 -20.81
C GLY A 500 -19.55 16.93 -20.67
N GLY A 501 -19.77 18.09 -20.02
CA GLY A 501 -21.10 18.60 -19.71
C GLY A 501 -21.82 17.90 -18.55
N GLN A 502 -21.23 16.88 -17.93
CA GLN A 502 -21.76 16.24 -16.72
C GLN A 502 -21.20 16.91 -15.46
N ALA A 503 -22.02 17.02 -14.41
CA ALA A 503 -21.57 17.55 -13.12
C ALA A 503 -20.44 16.67 -12.54
N ALA A 504 -19.40 17.34 -12.03
CA ALA A 504 -18.25 16.68 -11.44
C ALA A 504 -18.08 17.12 -9.98
N SER A 505 -17.49 16.23 -9.17
CA SER A 505 -17.21 16.44 -7.76
C SER A 505 -15.80 16.98 -7.58
N GLY A 506 -15.64 18.06 -6.83
CA GLY A 506 -14.34 18.60 -6.48
C GLY A 506 -13.78 18.03 -5.19
N LEU A 507 -12.47 17.81 -5.16
CA LEU A 507 -11.70 17.60 -3.94
C LEU A 507 -10.38 18.37 -4.08
N GLY A 508 -10.24 19.48 -3.36
CA GLY A 508 -9.14 20.41 -3.58
C GLY A 508 -9.12 20.88 -5.02
N GLN A 509 -8.01 20.66 -5.71
CA GLN A 509 -7.84 21.00 -7.13
C GLN A 509 -8.29 19.90 -8.11
N ILE A 510 -8.68 18.72 -7.61
CA ILE A 510 -9.05 17.61 -8.47
C ILE A 510 -10.56 17.66 -8.71
N LEU A 511 -10.96 17.73 -9.97
CA LEU A 511 -12.35 17.65 -10.42
C LEU A 511 -12.59 16.24 -10.96
N THR A 512 -13.52 15.48 -10.38
CA THR A 512 -13.78 14.08 -10.74
C THR A 512 -15.20 13.90 -11.28
N GLY A 513 -15.32 13.31 -12.47
CA GLY A 513 -16.61 13.06 -13.10
C GLY A 513 -17.47 12.12 -12.25
N SER A 514 -18.72 12.50 -11.98
CA SER A 514 -19.58 11.80 -11.02
C SER A 514 -20.60 10.87 -11.66
N ALA A 515 -20.82 10.99 -12.98
CA ALA A 515 -21.79 10.19 -13.72
C ALA A 515 -21.51 10.23 -15.23
N GLY A 516 -22.13 9.29 -15.97
CA GLY A 516 -22.03 9.19 -17.42
C GLY A 516 -20.66 8.68 -17.88
N ASP A 517 -20.32 8.97 -19.13
CA ASP A 517 -19.06 8.59 -19.76
C ASP A 517 -17.79 9.05 -19.00
N PRO A 518 -17.73 10.26 -18.39
CA PRO A 518 -16.55 10.70 -17.63
C PRO A 518 -16.54 10.20 -16.18
N VAL A 519 -17.37 9.22 -15.79
CA VAL A 519 -17.43 8.76 -14.38
C VAL A 519 -16.06 8.24 -13.92
N GLY A 520 -15.54 8.83 -12.84
CA GLY A 520 -14.22 8.49 -12.31
C GLY A 520 -13.03 9.19 -13.00
N LEU A 521 -13.26 9.93 -14.09
CA LEU A 521 -12.24 10.77 -14.71
C LEU A 521 -11.89 11.94 -13.79
N GLY A 522 -10.66 11.93 -13.26
CA GLY A 522 -10.09 12.98 -12.44
C GLY A 522 -9.23 13.94 -13.27
N VAL A 523 -9.47 15.24 -13.08
CA VAL A 523 -8.78 16.32 -13.77
C VAL A 523 -8.21 17.26 -12.73
N LEU A 524 -6.89 17.44 -12.71
CA LEU A 524 -6.23 18.44 -11.88
C LEU A 524 -6.43 19.81 -12.52
N VAL A 525 -6.97 20.74 -11.74
CA VAL A 525 -7.31 22.09 -12.17
C VAL A 525 -6.44 23.10 -11.44
N SER A 526 -5.57 23.78 -12.19
CA SER A 526 -4.69 24.83 -11.67
C SER A 526 -5.20 26.26 -11.92
N ALA A 527 -6.42 26.40 -12.43
CA ALA A 527 -7.09 27.69 -12.59
C ALA A 527 -7.30 28.40 -11.24
N THR A 528 -7.15 29.73 -11.23
CA THR A 528 -7.29 30.58 -10.04
C THR A 528 -8.68 31.21 -9.95
N ALA A 529 -9.04 31.75 -8.78
CA ALA A 529 -10.27 32.52 -8.61
C ALA A 529 -10.33 33.76 -9.52
N ALA A 530 -9.17 34.36 -9.85
CA ALA A 530 -9.08 35.47 -10.79
C ALA A 530 -9.40 35.04 -12.23
N ASP A 531 -8.98 33.84 -12.63
CA ASP A 531 -9.31 33.29 -13.96
C ASP A 531 -10.81 33.07 -14.13
N VAL A 532 -11.45 32.46 -13.12
CA VAL A 532 -12.89 32.17 -13.16
C VAL A 532 -13.73 33.46 -13.12
N SER A 533 -13.38 34.40 -12.25
CA SER A 533 -14.08 35.69 -12.16
C SER A 533 -13.86 36.55 -13.41
N GLY A 534 -12.64 36.56 -13.97
CA GLY A 534 -12.32 37.24 -15.22
C GLY A 534 -13.08 36.69 -16.43
N ALA A 535 -13.46 35.41 -16.41
CA ALA A 535 -14.30 34.77 -17.42
C ALA A 535 -15.82 34.95 -17.20
N GLY A 536 -16.24 35.73 -16.20
CA GLY A 536 -17.66 35.97 -15.89
C GLY A 536 -18.32 34.89 -15.04
N GLY A 537 -17.54 34.15 -14.25
CA GLY A 537 -18.03 33.13 -13.30
C GLY A 537 -18.08 31.71 -13.86
N SER A 538 -17.72 31.52 -15.13
CA SER A 538 -17.54 30.20 -15.73
C SER A 538 -16.40 30.23 -16.73
N LEU A 539 -15.43 29.34 -16.55
CA LEU A 539 -14.21 29.25 -17.34
C LEU A 539 -14.15 27.91 -18.07
N SER A 540 -14.11 27.94 -19.39
CA SER A 540 -13.79 26.75 -20.19
C SER A 540 -12.28 26.58 -20.26
N LEU A 541 -11.80 25.38 -19.93
CA LEU A 541 -10.40 24.96 -20.03
C LEU A 541 -10.17 24.05 -21.25
N GLY A 542 -11.01 24.18 -22.27
CA GLY A 542 -10.93 23.38 -23.49
C GLY A 542 -11.26 21.90 -23.27
N THR A 543 -10.65 21.04 -24.09
CA THR A 543 -10.99 19.62 -24.18
C THR A 543 -9.84 18.75 -23.66
N LEU A 544 -10.18 17.82 -22.77
CA LEU A 544 -9.30 16.75 -22.30
C LEU A 544 -9.65 15.46 -23.04
N THR A 545 -8.70 14.89 -23.78
CA THR A 545 -8.85 13.58 -24.43
C THR A 545 -8.27 12.51 -23.51
N TYR A 546 -9.12 11.65 -22.96
CA TYR A 546 -8.75 10.51 -22.12
C TYR A 546 -8.65 9.21 -22.92
N GLN A 547 -7.65 8.40 -22.58
CA GLN A 547 -7.35 7.09 -23.15
C GLN A 547 -6.90 6.13 -22.05
N ALA A 548 -7.40 4.90 -22.07
CA ALA A 548 -7.03 3.90 -21.08
C ALA A 548 -5.66 3.27 -21.37
N GLY A 549 -5.20 3.33 -22.62
CA GLY A 549 -3.97 2.68 -23.05
C GLY A 549 -4.09 1.14 -23.05
N VAL A 550 -3.02 0.47 -23.47
CA VAL A 550 -3.00 -0.99 -23.58
C VAL A 550 -3.19 -1.68 -22.21
N PHE A 551 -2.51 -1.21 -21.19
CA PHE A 551 -2.56 -1.79 -19.84
C PHE A 551 -3.84 -1.42 -19.10
N GLY A 552 -4.42 -0.23 -19.31
CA GLY A 552 -5.75 0.07 -18.78
C GLY A 552 -6.85 -0.81 -19.41
N ALA A 553 -6.70 -1.19 -20.69
CA ALA A 553 -7.59 -2.18 -21.30
C ALA A 553 -7.42 -3.57 -20.68
N VAL A 554 -6.19 -3.98 -20.33
CA VAL A 554 -5.94 -5.23 -19.60
C VAL A 554 -6.53 -5.15 -18.19
N ASP A 555 -6.33 -4.05 -17.50
CA ASP A 555 -6.87 -3.80 -16.16
C ASP A 555 -8.40 -3.93 -16.15
N SER A 556 -9.08 -3.31 -17.11
CA SER A 556 -10.53 -3.44 -17.30
C SER A 556 -10.99 -4.90 -17.47
N VAL A 557 -10.21 -5.73 -18.18
CA VAL A 557 -10.50 -7.16 -18.32
C VAL A 557 -10.28 -7.91 -17.00
N VAL A 558 -9.22 -7.58 -16.27
CA VAL A 558 -8.90 -8.18 -14.97
C VAL A 558 -9.96 -7.83 -13.94
N GLU A 559 -10.36 -6.56 -13.84
CA GLU A 559 -11.43 -6.13 -12.95
C GLU A 559 -12.77 -6.79 -13.28
N ALA A 560 -13.15 -6.89 -14.56
CA ALA A 560 -14.36 -7.58 -14.98
C ALA A 560 -14.34 -9.09 -14.63
N ALA A 561 -13.14 -9.69 -14.61
CA ALA A 561 -12.94 -11.08 -14.27
C ALA A 561 -12.97 -11.33 -12.74
N GLU A 562 -12.28 -10.50 -11.95
CA GLU A 562 -12.07 -10.64 -10.51
C GLU A 562 -13.12 -9.94 -9.63
N GLY A 563 -13.81 -8.92 -10.16
CA GLY A 563 -14.76 -8.10 -9.42
C GLY A 563 -15.88 -8.91 -8.75
N SER A 564 -16.64 -8.27 -7.85
CA SER A 564 -17.74 -8.94 -7.16
C SER A 564 -18.78 -9.46 -8.15
N GLY A 565 -18.93 -10.78 -8.25
CA GLY A 565 -19.80 -11.40 -9.26
C GLY A 565 -19.20 -11.42 -10.67
N GLY A 566 -17.88 -11.25 -10.81
CA GLY A 566 -17.12 -11.35 -12.06
C GLY A 566 -17.14 -12.75 -12.66
N SER A 567 -16.56 -12.93 -13.85
CA SER A 567 -16.58 -14.23 -14.53
C SER A 567 -15.87 -15.33 -13.77
N LEU A 568 -14.79 -15.03 -13.03
CA LEU A 568 -14.04 -16.01 -12.25
C LEU A 568 -14.86 -16.51 -11.06
N SER A 569 -15.45 -15.60 -10.27
CA SER A 569 -16.28 -15.97 -9.12
C SER A 569 -17.51 -16.76 -9.58
N ARG A 570 -18.21 -16.29 -10.61
CA ARG A 570 -19.40 -16.97 -11.16
C ARG A 570 -19.09 -18.37 -11.69
N ALA A 571 -17.92 -18.57 -12.29
CA ALA A 571 -17.51 -19.88 -12.77
C ALA A 571 -17.21 -20.84 -11.60
N ARG A 572 -16.57 -20.33 -10.54
CA ARG A 572 -16.31 -21.10 -9.31
C ARG A 572 -17.60 -21.46 -8.58
N ASP A 573 -18.46 -20.47 -8.33
CA ASP A 573 -19.75 -20.63 -7.65
C ASP A 573 -20.61 -21.69 -8.33
N ARG A 574 -20.56 -21.76 -9.67
CA ARG A 574 -21.24 -22.81 -10.45
C ARG A 574 -20.75 -24.20 -10.08
N TRP A 575 -19.45 -24.43 -10.01
CA TRP A 575 -18.90 -25.77 -9.72
C TRP A 575 -19.05 -26.12 -8.24
N GLN A 576 -18.83 -25.16 -7.33
CA GLN A 576 -19.08 -25.36 -5.91
C GLN A 576 -20.54 -25.77 -5.65
N SER A 577 -21.51 -25.10 -6.27
CA SER A 577 -22.93 -25.47 -6.15
C SER A 577 -23.21 -26.90 -6.66
N GLN A 578 -22.49 -27.38 -7.67
CA GLN A 578 -22.63 -28.76 -8.16
C GLN A 578 -21.98 -29.78 -7.21
N ILE A 579 -20.85 -29.42 -6.59
CA ILE A 579 -20.19 -30.23 -5.56
C ILE A 579 -21.12 -30.39 -4.37
N ASP A 580 -21.67 -29.29 -3.85
CA ASP A 580 -22.58 -29.29 -2.70
C ASP A 580 -23.83 -30.15 -2.99
N LEU A 581 -24.41 -30.05 -4.19
CA LEU A 581 -25.55 -30.88 -4.60
C LEU A 581 -25.20 -32.38 -4.63
N ILE A 582 -24.00 -32.72 -5.10
CA ILE A 582 -23.54 -34.12 -5.12
C ILE A 582 -23.31 -34.61 -3.70
N ASP A 583 -22.70 -33.81 -2.83
CA ASP A 583 -22.49 -34.14 -1.42
C ASP A 583 -23.79 -34.40 -0.68
N ASP A 584 -24.80 -33.53 -0.86
CA ASP A 584 -26.15 -33.74 -0.33
C ASP A 584 -26.81 -35.03 -0.84
N ARG A 585 -26.46 -35.48 -2.05
CA ARG A 585 -26.99 -36.72 -2.63
C ARG A 585 -26.25 -37.94 -2.11
N ILE A 586 -24.92 -37.87 -1.97
CA ILE A 586 -24.09 -38.91 -1.36
C ILE A 586 -24.56 -39.13 0.07
N PHE A 587 -24.67 -38.06 0.86
CA PHE A 587 -25.13 -38.12 2.25
C PHE A 587 -26.48 -38.84 2.40
N ARG A 588 -27.47 -38.50 1.55
CA ARG A 588 -28.78 -39.17 1.57
C ARG A 588 -28.74 -40.64 1.13
N LEU A 589 -27.81 -41.00 0.23
CA LEU A 589 -27.65 -42.39 -0.19
C LEU A 589 -26.94 -43.22 0.88
N GLU A 590 -25.94 -42.65 1.55
CA GLU A 590 -25.24 -43.26 2.68
C GLU A 590 -26.20 -43.56 3.84
N ASP A 591 -27.02 -42.58 4.25
CA ASP A 591 -28.03 -42.80 5.31
C ASP A 591 -29.02 -43.93 4.96
N ARG A 592 -29.45 -44.00 3.69
CA ARG A 592 -30.31 -45.08 3.19
C ARG A 592 -29.59 -46.43 3.17
N LEU A 593 -28.30 -46.42 2.84
CA LEU A 593 -27.45 -47.62 2.78
C LEU A 593 -27.28 -48.19 4.18
N ASP A 594 -26.99 -47.35 5.18
CA ASP A 594 -26.90 -47.73 6.59
C ASP A 594 -28.20 -48.36 7.11
N TYR A 595 -29.35 -47.77 6.78
CA TYR A 595 -30.66 -48.35 7.11
C TYR A 595 -30.87 -49.73 6.47
N LYS A 596 -30.47 -49.89 5.21
CA LYS A 596 -30.60 -51.15 4.47
C LYS A 596 -29.68 -52.23 5.03
N GLU A 597 -28.46 -51.88 5.42
CA GLU A 597 -27.54 -52.79 6.11
C GLU A 597 -28.15 -53.34 7.40
N ALA A 598 -28.67 -52.43 8.24
CA ALA A 598 -29.31 -52.80 9.50
C ALA A 598 -30.53 -53.73 9.27
N LEU A 599 -31.33 -53.46 8.23
CA LEU A 599 -32.46 -54.31 7.86
C LEU A 599 -32.01 -55.70 7.38
N LEU A 600 -30.99 -55.77 6.52
CA LEU A 600 -30.45 -57.05 6.02
C LEU A 600 -29.88 -57.87 7.17
N ILE A 601 -29.08 -57.28 8.05
CA ILE A 601 -28.57 -57.93 9.26
C ILE A 601 -29.74 -58.54 10.05
N LYS A 602 -30.79 -57.76 10.33
CA LYS A 602 -31.98 -58.25 11.06
C LYS A 602 -32.68 -59.43 10.35
N GLN A 603 -32.83 -59.36 9.02
CA GLN A 603 -33.47 -60.42 8.24
C GLN A 603 -32.64 -61.71 8.21
N TYR A 604 -31.33 -61.61 7.99
CA TYR A 604 -30.43 -62.77 7.97
C TYR A 604 -30.27 -63.40 9.36
N THR A 605 -30.21 -62.60 10.44
CA THR A 605 -30.24 -63.13 11.82
C THR A 605 -31.55 -63.88 12.10
N ALA A 606 -32.70 -63.36 11.69
CA ALA A 606 -33.99 -64.04 11.88
C ALA A 606 -34.06 -65.36 11.08
N LEU A 607 -33.49 -65.39 9.87
CA LEU A 607 -33.39 -66.60 9.04
C LEU A 607 -32.49 -67.65 9.70
N GLU A 608 -31.35 -67.25 10.28
CA GLU A 608 -30.47 -68.17 11.02
C GLU A 608 -31.17 -68.80 12.23
N VAL A 609 -31.95 -68.00 12.98
CA VAL A 609 -32.75 -68.52 14.11
C VAL A 609 -33.81 -69.51 13.64
N ALA A 610 -34.54 -69.19 12.56
CA ALA A 610 -35.53 -70.09 11.99
C ALA A 610 -34.91 -71.40 11.47
N MET A 611 -33.77 -71.32 10.78
CA MET A 611 -33.02 -72.48 10.30
C MET A 611 -32.45 -73.33 11.44
N SER A 612 -31.95 -72.71 12.51
CA SER A 612 -31.51 -73.39 13.72
C SER A 612 -32.66 -74.15 14.39
N SER A 613 -33.84 -73.52 14.50
CA SER A 613 -35.05 -74.17 15.02
C SER A 613 -35.48 -75.35 14.15
N LEU A 614 -35.46 -75.23 12.82
CA LEU A 614 -35.78 -76.32 11.89
C LEU A 614 -34.76 -77.46 11.94
N SER A 615 -33.47 -77.16 12.04
CA SER A 615 -32.41 -78.17 12.23
C SER A 615 -32.58 -78.90 13.56
N GLY A 616 -32.89 -78.17 14.64
CA GLY A 616 -33.23 -78.75 15.94
C GLY A 616 -34.47 -79.63 15.90
N LEU A 617 -35.53 -79.20 15.21
CA LEU A 617 -36.75 -80.01 14.98
C LEU A 617 -36.45 -81.27 14.17
N ASN A 618 -35.61 -81.16 13.14
CA ASN A 618 -35.20 -82.31 12.34
C ASN A 618 -34.36 -83.31 13.16
N GLN A 619 -33.42 -82.83 13.97
CA GLN A 619 -32.67 -83.71 14.90
C GLN A 619 -33.58 -84.35 15.95
N TYR A 620 -34.56 -83.61 16.46
CA TYR A 620 -35.57 -84.14 17.37
C TYR A 620 -36.43 -85.22 16.70
N LEU A 621 -36.89 -84.99 15.47
CA LEU A 621 -37.66 -85.97 14.69
C LEU A 621 -36.83 -87.22 14.35
N VAL A 622 -35.57 -87.04 13.95
CA VAL A 622 -34.64 -88.16 13.70
C VAL A 622 -34.36 -88.94 14.98
N GLY A 623 -34.17 -88.28 16.12
CA GLY A 623 -34.00 -88.91 17.42
C GLY A 623 -35.26 -89.65 17.89
N ALA A 624 -36.44 -89.07 17.70
CA ALA A 624 -37.71 -89.70 18.00
C ALA A 624 -37.97 -90.91 17.10
N LEU A 625 -37.60 -90.85 15.82
CA LEU A 625 -37.72 -91.96 14.87
C LEU A 625 -36.73 -93.09 15.19
N ALA A 626 -35.51 -92.77 15.61
CA ALA A 626 -34.50 -93.74 16.06
C ALA A 626 -34.85 -94.37 17.43
N GLY A 627 -35.63 -93.67 18.26
CA GLY A 627 -36.12 -94.13 19.56
C GLY A 627 -37.42 -94.93 19.52
N LEU A 628 -38.03 -95.15 18.34
CA LEU A 628 -39.20 -96.02 18.22
C LEU A 628 -38.81 -97.48 18.50
N PRO A 629 -39.46 -98.18 19.45
CA PRO A 629 -39.16 -99.59 19.72
C PRO A 629 -39.52 -100.45 18.50
N SER A 630 -38.66 -101.42 18.16
CA SER A 630 -38.95 -102.39 17.11
C SER A 630 -40.15 -103.26 17.52
N PHE A 631 -41.31 -103.02 16.93
CA PHE A 631 -42.45 -103.92 17.02
C PHE A 631 -42.24 -105.10 16.06
N ALA A 632 -41.35 -106.02 16.44
CA ALA A 632 -41.36 -107.38 15.89
C ALA A 632 -42.57 -108.13 16.49
N SER A 633 -43.66 -108.13 15.74
CA SER A 633 -44.90 -108.85 16.02
C SER A 633 -44.64 -110.35 16.25
N THR A 634 -44.98 -110.82 17.45
CA THR A 634 -45.25 -112.22 17.77
C THR A 634 -46.72 -112.56 17.50
N ARG A 635 -46.95 -113.78 16.98
CA ARG A 635 -48.18 -114.55 16.67
C ARG A 635 -48.43 -114.66 15.16
N GLY A 636 -48.67 -115.82 14.58
CA GLY A 636 -48.89 -117.16 15.12
C GLY A 636 -49.48 -118.00 13.98
N GLY A 637 -48.91 -119.18 13.79
CA GLY A 637 -49.24 -120.20 12.80
C GLY A 637 -48.27 -121.35 12.98
#